data_AF-A0A485KA28-F1
#
_entry.id   AF-A0A485KA28-F1
#
_cell.length_a   1.000
_cell.length_b   1.000
_cell.length_c   1.000
_cell.angle_alpha   90.00
_cell.angle_beta   90.00
_cell.angle_gamma   90.00
#
_symmetry.space_group_name_H-M   'P 1'
#
loop_
_entity.id
_entity.type
_entity.pdbx_description
1 polymer ?
#
loop_
_entity_poly.entity_id
_entity_poly.type
_entity_poly.pdbx_seq_one_letter_code
_entity_poly.pdbx_strand_id
1 'polypeptide(L)'
;MFTPFDENQPQTYNENDTRGKLVVAEERESGRVSQEVFLAYFNAVGGWTTVLTIMAIQCLWQGLQVASDLWLSAWTSTGATLTTDEFQAHAQLNISVYSALAIGSSVMILFRVLIVSFAGLRASKKLFDEMTKALLGAPMQLFDTTPVGRILNRFSGDMTTVDNRLPTQFGLFLSTAFSFRLAQPSL
;
A
#
# COMPACT_ATOMS: atom_id res chain seq x y z
N MET A 1 23.61 -1.59 -62.86
CA MET A 1 22.17 -1.36 -63.14
C MET A 1 21.68 -0.44 -62.03
N PHE A 2 21.44 0.84 -62.35
CA PHE A 2 21.05 1.87 -61.37
C PHE A 2 19.52 1.96 -61.41
N THR A 3 18.85 1.63 -60.30
CA THR A 3 17.41 1.84 -60.14
C THR A 3 17.17 3.28 -59.67
N PRO A 4 16.37 4.08 -60.38
CA PRO A 4 16.08 5.45 -59.97
C PRO A 4 15.27 5.46 -58.68
N PHE A 5 15.47 6.52 -57.88
CA PHE A 5 14.77 6.74 -56.62
C PHE A 5 13.34 7.20 -56.93
N ASP A 6 12.35 6.45 -56.44
CA ASP A 6 10.93 6.71 -56.71
C ASP A 6 10.33 7.46 -55.51
N GLU A 7 10.04 8.75 -55.69
CA GLU A 7 9.59 9.69 -54.64
C GLU A 7 8.19 9.36 -54.10
N ASN A 8 7.43 8.50 -54.80
CA ASN A 8 6.04 8.16 -54.49
C ASN A 8 5.86 6.85 -53.71
N GLN A 9 6.92 6.22 -53.22
CA GLN A 9 6.78 5.08 -52.32
C GLN A 9 6.56 5.56 -50.87
N PRO A 10 5.45 5.16 -50.21
CA PRO A 10 5.28 5.45 -48.79
C PRO A 10 6.41 4.79 -48.02
N GLN A 11 7.19 5.62 -47.31
CA GLN A 11 8.23 5.19 -46.36
C GLN A 11 7.58 4.26 -45.33
N THR A 12 7.60 2.96 -45.60
CA THR A 12 7.10 1.95 -44.68
C THR A 12 8.25 1.67 -43.72
N TYR A 13 8.19 2.30 -42.55
CA TYR A 13 9.08 1.98 -41.44
C TYR A 13 8.88 0.50 -41.10
N ASN A 14 9.84 -0.33 -41.50
CA ASN A 14 9.90 -1.72 -41.04
C ASN A 14 10.23 -1.70 -39.55
N GLU A 15 9.22 -1.84 -38.68
CA GLU A 15 9.40 -2.02 -37.22
C GLU A 15 10.28 -3.23 -36.85
N ASN A 16 10.58 -4.09 -37.83
CA ASN A 16 11.38 -5.31 -37.68
C ASN A 16 12.88 -5.10 -37.93
N ASP A 17 13.36 -3.90 -38.27
CA ASP A 17 14.81 -3.65 -38.35
C ASP A 17 15.39 -3.46 -36.94
N THR A 18 16.20 -4.42 -36.51
CA THR A 18 16.88 -4.44 -35.20
C THR A 18 18.18 -3.62 -35.19
N ARG A 19 18.65 -3.14 -36.35
CA ARG A 19 19.81 -2.24 -36.45
C ARG A 19 19.43 -0.82 -36.05
N GLY A 20 19.44 -0.54 -34.75
CA GLY A 20 19.21 0.81 -34.22
C GLY A 20 18.37 0.87 -32.95
N LYS A 21 17.90 -0.27 -32.42
CA LYS A 21 17.30 -0.32 -31.08
C LYS A 21 18.39 -0.18 -30.02
N LEU A 22 18.65 1.05 -29.58
CA LEU A 22 19.50 1.35 -28.41
C LEU A 22 18.81 0.97 -27.08
N VAL A 23 17.48 0.82 -27.11
CA VAL A 23 16.68 0.36 -25.97
C VAL A 23 16.67 -1.16 -25.96
N VAL A 24 17.44 -1.75 -25.06
CA VAL A 24 17.38 -3.18 -24.75
C VAL A 24 15.96 -3.52 -24.27
N ALA A 25 15.32 -4.47 -24.95
CA ALA A 25 14.08 -5.07 -24.45
C ALA A 25 14.44 -5.82 -23.17
N GLU A 26 13.92 -5.33 -22.04
CA GLU A 26 14.29 -5.77 -20.70
C GLU A 26 14.01 -7.28 -20.55
N GLU A 27 15.07 -8.06 -20.37
CA GLU A 27 14.97 -9.47 -20.01
C GLU A 27 14.37 -9.52 -18.60
N ARG A 28 13.15 -10.02 -18.54
CA ARG A 28 12.39 -10.13 -17.31
C ARG A 28 12.98 -11.30 -16.53
N GLU A 29 14.01 -11.03 -15.73
CA GLU A 29 14.43 -11.96 -14.68
C GLU A 29 13.24 -12.13 -13.72
N SER A 30 12.49 -13.20 -13.95
CA SER A 30 11.42 -13.67 -13.08
C SER A 30 12.04 -14.32 -11.85
N GLY A 31 12.73 -13.52 -11.04
CA GLY A 31 13.43 -13.97 -9.84
C GLY A 31 12.98 -13.20 -8.59
N ARG A 32 12.90 -13.91 -7.46
CA ARG A 32 12.72 -13.31 -6.12
C ARG A 32 13.73 -12.18 -5.95
N VAL A 33 13.26 -10.94 -5.83
CA VAL A 33 14.11 -9.80 -5.45
C VAL A 33 14.84 -10.19 -4.16
N SER A 34 16.16 -10.04 -4.14
CA SER A 34 16.95 -10.39 -2.95
C SER A 34 16.46 -9.58 -1.75
N GLN A 35 16.19 -10.27 -0.63
CA GLN A 35 15.70 -9.64 0.60
C GLN A 35 16.63 -8.51 1.09
N GLU A 36 17.90 -8.56 0.69
CA GLU A 36 18.91 -7.55 0.99
C GLU A 36 18.57 -6.19 0.37
N VAL A 37 18.08 -6.13 -0.87
CA VAL A 37 17.65 -4.87 -1.50
C VAL A 37 16.39 -4.33 -0.82
N PHE A 38 15.48 -5.23 -0.44
CA PHE A 38 14.29 -4.86 0.34
C PHE A 38 14.66 -4.31 1.72
N LEU A 39 15.60 -4.94 2.42
CA LEU A 39 16.10 -4.52 3.73
C LEU A 39 16.89 -3.21 3.66
N ALA A 40 17.72 -3.02 2.65
CA ALA A 40 18.44 -1.76 2.42
C ALA A 40 17.44 -0.60 2.18
N TYR A 41 16.41 -0.85 1.37
CA TYR A 41 15.30 0.10 1.20
C TYR A 41 14.57 0.37 2.52
N PHE A 42 14.25 -0.69 3.27
CA PHE A 42 13.60 -0.60 4.58
C PHE A 42 14.39 0.28 5.55
N ASN A 43 15.71 0.10 5.59
CA ASN A 43 16.59 0.88 6.44
C ASN A 43 16.69 2.34 5.97
N ALA A 44 16.67 2.58 4.65
CA ALA A 44 16.65 3.93 4.09
C ALA A 44 15.37 4.70 4.47
N VAL A 45 14.20 4.05 4.47
CA VAL A 45 12.89 4.67 4.81
C VAL A 45 12.77 5.11 6.28
N GLY A 46 13.66 4.67 7.15
CA GLY A 46 13.61 4.93 8.59
C GLY A 46 13.69 3.66 9.43
N GLY A 47 13.85 2.50 8.79
CA GLY A 47 14.09 1.23 9.45
C GLY A 47 12.89 0.75 10.24
N TRP A 48 13.18 -0.06 11.25
CA TRP A 48 12.17 -0.75 12.05
C TRP A 48 11.26 0.21 12.83
N THR A 49 11.74 1.41 13.21
CA THR A 49 10.97 2.37 14.02
C THR A 49 9.78 2.96 13.28
N THR A 50 9.93 3.33 12.00
CA THR A 50 8.82 3.82 11.16
C THR A 50 7.76 2.73 10.98
N VAL A 51 8.20 1.49 10.75
CA VAL A 51 7.30 0.34 10.55
C VAL A 51 6.56 -0.02 11.83
N LEU A 52 7.25 -0.04 12.98
CA LEU A 52 6.61 -0.24 14.27
C LEU A 52 5.59 0.86 14.57
N THR A 53 5.89 2.12 14.21
CA THR A 53 4.97 3.23 14.43
C THR A 53 3.70 3.09 13.56
N ILE A 54 3.87 2.76 12.27
CA ILE A 54 2.73 2.51 11.37
C ILE A 54 1.94 1.29 11.85
N MET A 55 2.60 0.21 12.25
CA MET A 55 1.95 -1.01 12.73
C MET A 55 1.18 -0.74 14.04
N ALA A 56 1.75 0.03 14.97
CA ALA A 56 1.07 0.41 16.21
C ALA A 56 -0.20 1.24 15.93
N ILE A 57 -0.13 2.22 15.02
CA ILE A 57 -1.28 3.02 14.59
C ILE A 57 -2.35 2.13 13.93
N GLN A 58 -1.94 1.15 13.12
CA GLN A 58 -2.85 0.20 12.49
C GLN A 58 -3.55 -0.71 13.50
N CYS A 59 -2.80 -1.24 14.47
CA CYS A 59 -3.37 -2.03 15.56
C CYS A 59 -4.36 -1.22 16.40
N LEU A 60 -4.03 0.05 16.70
CA LEU A 60 -4.93 0.93 17.44
C LEU A 60 -6.24 1.17 16.67
N TRP A 61 -6.14 1.51 15.38
CA TRP A 61 -7.31 1.73 14.53
C TRP A 61 -8.18 0.46 14.41
N GLN A 62 -7.56 -0.69 14.17
CA GLN A 62 -8.25 -1.98 14.12
C GLN A 62 -8.94 -2.30 15.45
N GLY A 63 -8.29 -2.00 16.58
CA GLY A 63 -8.86 -2.17 17.91
C GLY A 63 -10.10 -1.32 18.14
N LEU A 64 -10.10 -0.06 17.70
CA LEU A 64 -11.27 0.83 17.78
C LEU A 64 -12.44 0.33 16.93
N GLN A 65 -12.16 -0.22 15.74
CA GLN A 65 -13.20 -0.82 14.88
C GLN A 65 -13.82 -2.04 15.56
N VAL A 66 -13.00 -2.97 16.04
CA VAL A 66 -13.48 -4.18 16.74
C VAL A 66 -14.25 -3.80 18.01
N ALA A 67 -13.80 -2.81 18.77
CA ALA A 67 -14.52 -2.32 19.95
C ALA A 67 -15.90 -1.75 19.59
N SER A 68 -16.01 -1.03 18.47
CA SER A 68 -17.29 -0.50 17.97
C SER A 68 -18.24 -1.62 17.56
N ASP A 69 -17.72 -2.64 16.87
CA ASP A 69 -18.49 -3.82 16.44
C ASP A 69 -18.97 -4.65 17.65
N LEU A 70 -18.09 -4.87 18.63
CA LEU A 70 -18.43 -5.58 19.88
C LEU A 70 -19.46 -4.83 20.70
N TRP A 71 -19.34 -3.51 20.79
CA TRP A 71 -20.32 -2.67 21.49
C TRP A 71 -21.69 -2.77 20.84
N LEU A 72 -21.76 -2.66 19.50
CA LEU A 72 -23.00 -2.80 18.75
C LEU A 72 -23.59 -4.21 18.89
N SER A 73 -22.76 -5.25 18.84
CA SER A 73 -23.19 -6.63 19.05
C SER A 73 -23.76 -6.86 20.45
N ALA A 74 -23.09 -6.36 21.49
CA ALA A 74 -23.57 -6.46 22.87
C ALA A 74 -24.91 -5.71 23.06
N TRP A 75 -25.02 -4.49 22.54
CA TRP A 75 -26.26 -3.70 22.64
C TRP A 75 -27.42 -4.38 21.90
N THR A 76 -27.21 -4.83 20.66
CA THR A 76 -28.26 -5.51 19.87
C THR A 76 -28.68 -6.85 20.47
N SER A 77 -27.77 -7.60 21.09
CA SER A 77 -28.10 -8.85 21.80
C SER A 77 -29.04 -8.62 23.00
N THR A 78 -28.91 -7.48 23.68
CA THR A 78 -29.73 -7.11 24.83
C THR A 78 -31.19 -6.84 24.43
N GLY A 79 -31.42 -6.46 23.16
CA GLY A 79 -32.77 -6.29 22.60
C GLY A 79 -33.59 -7.58 22.48
N ALA A 80 -32.94 -8.75 22.54
CA ALA A 80 -33.64 -10.05 22.55
C ALA A 80 -34.14 -10.45 23.95
N THR A 81 -33.62 -9.83 25.01
CA THR A 81 -33.88 -10.21 26.40
C THR A 81 -34.68 -9.16 27.19
N LEU A 82 -34.59 -7.88 26.81
CA LEU A 82 -35.28 -6.79 27.50
C LEU A 82 -36.67 -6.51 26.91
N THR A 83 -37.55 -5.94 27.74
CA THR A 83 -38.82 -5.37 27.30
C THR A 83 -38.58 -4.08 26.49
N THR A 84 -39.52 -3.72 25.60
CA THR A 84 -39.40 -2.55 24.71
C THR A 84 -39.13 -1.25 25.48
N ASP A 85 -39.75 -1.08 26.66
CA ASP A 85 -39.62 0.12 27.48
C ASP A 85 -38.23 0.26 28.13
N GLU A 86 -37.67 -0.84 28.64
CA GLU A 86 -36.31 -0.86 29.23
C GLU A 86 -35.23 -0.68 28.16
N PHE A 87 -35.42 -1.28 26.98
CA PHE A 87 -34.51 -1.09 25.85
C PHE A 87 -34.48 0.37 25.40
N GLN A 88 -35.64 1.03 25.35
CA GLN A 88 -35.75 2.43 24.92
C GLN A 88 -35.15 3.40 25.95
N ALA A 89 -35.22 3.08 27.25
CA ALA A 89 -34.59 3.87 28.31
C ALA A 89 -33.04 3.87 28.22
N HIS A 90 -32.44 2.74 27.87
CA HIS A 90 -30.98 2.62 27.71
C HIS A 90 -30.47 2.96 26.30
N ALA A 91 -31.35 3.01 25.30
CA ALA A 91 -31.00 3.27 23.91
C ALA A 91 -30.25 4.60 23.72
N GLN A 92 -30.67 5.68 24.39
CA GLN A 92 -30.04 6.98 24.23
C GLN A 92 -28.57 6.99 24.66
N LEU A 93 -28.25 6.32 25.77
CA LEU A 93 -26.87 6.16 26.24
C LEU A 93 -26.07 5.30 25.27
N ASN A 94 -26.59 4.15 24.85
CA ASN A 94 -25.89 3.23 23.94
C ASN A 94 -25.61 3.85 22.57
N ILE A 95 -26.55 4.61 22.02
CA ILE A 95 -26.38 5.37 20.76
C ILE A 95 -25.32 6.45 20.94
N SER A 96 -25.29 7.14 22.09
CA SER A 96 -24.30 8.18 22.35
C SER A 96 -22.87 7.61 22.41
N VAL A 97 -22.68 6.46 23.06
CA VAL A 97 -21.38 5.77 23.15
C VAL A 97 -20.95 5.25 21.78
N TYR A 98 -21.86 4.63 21.03
CA TYR A 98 -21.57 4.14 19.68
C TYR A 98 -21.20 5.30 18.73
N SER A 99 -21.93 6.42 18.82
CA SER A 99 -21.66 7.60 18.01
C SER A 99 -20.30 8.22 18.35
N ALA A 100 -19.93 8.28 19.63
CA ALA A 100 -18.61 8.75 20.07
C ALA A 100 -17.47 7.84 19.54
N LEU A 101 -17.66 6.52 19.59
CA LEU A 101 -16.72 5.55 19.02
C LEU A 101 -16.57 5.70 17.50
N ALA A 102 -17.67 5.87 16.78
CA ALA A 102 -17.68 6.06 15.32
C ALA A 102 -17.02 7.38 14.88
N ILE A 103 -17.26 8.47 15.61
CA ILE A 103 -16.58 9.75 15.36
C ILE A 103 -15.09 9.62 15.67
N GLY A 104 -14.74 8.98 16.79
CA GLY A 104 -13.34 8.73 17.17
C GLY A 104 -12.59 7.89 16.12
N SER A 105 -13.20 6.82 15.61
CA SER A 105 -12.61 5.99 14.55
C SER A 105 -12.47 6.77 13.24
N SER A 106 -13.44 7.60 12.90
CA SER A 106 -13.39 8.49 11.72
C SER A 106 -12.24 9.49 11.80
N VAL A 107 -12.05 10.13 12.95
CA VAL A 107 -10.93 11.06 13.19
C VAL A 107 -9.60 10.31 13.13
N MET A 108 -9.52 9.10 13.70
CA MET A 108 -8.34 8.25 13.63
C MET A 108 -7.95 7.91 12.19
N ILE A 109 -8.94 7.67 11.30
CA ILE A 109 -8.68 7.44 9.86
C ILE A 109 -8.00 8.65 9.24
N LEU A 110 -8.46 9.87 9.54
CA LEU A 110 -7.84 11.10 9.03
C LEU A 110 -6.38 11.20 9.47
N PHE A 111 -6.12 11.03 10.77
CA PHE A 111 -4.75 11.04 11.30
C PHE A 111 -3.86 9.96 10.67
N ARG A 112 -4.39 8.74 10.51
CA ARG A 112 -3.69 7.65 9.84
C ARG A 112 -3.29 8.04 8.42
N VAL A 113 -4.22 8.56 7.62
CA VAL A 113 -3.96 8.96 6.24
C VAL A 113 -2.87 10.03 6.19
N LEU A 114 -2.92 11.02 7.08
CA LEU A 114 -1.89 12.06 7.15
C LEU A 114 -0.52 11.47 7.50
N ILE A 115 -0.41 10.70 8.59
CA ILE A 115 0.87 10.13 9.05
C ILE A 115 1.49 9.22 7.97
N VAL A 116 0.68 8.33 7.38
CA VAL A 116 1.14 7.44 6.31
C VAL A 116 1.56 8.23 5.08
N SER A 117 0.80 9.27 4.69
CA SER A 117 1.17 10.12 3.56
C SER A 117 2.47 10.89 3.81
N PHE A 118 2.66 11.45 5.01
CA PHE A 118 3.91 12.14 5.37
C PHE A 118 5.10 11.18 5.41
N ALA A 119 4.93 9.97 5.96
CA ALA A 119 5.95 8.94 5.97
C ALA A 119 6.31 8.50 4.54
N GLY A 120 5.31 8.27 3.68
CA GLY A 120 5.50 7.93 2.28
C GLY A 120 6.19 9.04 1.48
N LEU A 121 5.81 10.30 1.69
CA LEU A 121 6.48 11.45 1.05
C LEU A 121 7.94 11.57 1.49
N ARG A 122 8.23 11.39 2.78
CA ARG A 122 9.60 11.42 3.31
C ARG A 122 10.43 10.28 2.75
N ALA A 123 9.87 9.07 2.68
CA ALA A 123 10.48 7.88 2.09
C ALA A 123 10.81 8.11 0.61
N SER A 124 9.83 8.60 -0.16
CA SER A 124 9.95 8.89 -1.58
C SER A 124 11.04 9.94 -1.86
N LYS A 125 11.07 11.05 -1.10
CA LYS A 125 12.11 12.07 -1.24
C LYS A 125 13.51 11.51 -0.99
N LYS A 126 13.71 10.77 0.10
CA LYS A 126 15.02 10.22 0.43
C LYS A 126 15.50 9.23 -0.63
N LEU A 127 14.61 8.34 -1.09
CA LEU A 127 14.95 7.40 -2.14
C LEU A 127 15.28 8.13 -3.45
N PHE A 128 14.51 9.16 -3.79
CA PHE A 128 14.74 9.94 -4.99
C PHE A 128 16.11 10.63 -4.96
N ASP A 129 16.51 11.19 -3.81
CA ASP A 129 17.82 11.80 -3.63
C ASP A 129 18.96 10.78 -3.76
N GLU A 130 18.83 9.60 -3.12
CA GLU A 130 19.81 8.52 -3.22
C GLU A 130 19.93 7.99 -4.65
N MET A 131 18.79 7.79 -5.32
CA MET A 131 18.74 7.34 -6.71
C MET A 131 19.37 8.38 -7.64
N THR A 132 19.04 9.66 -7.48
CA THR A 132 19.61 10.75 -8.29
C THR A 132 21.13 10.82 -8.12
N LYS A 133 21.63 10.68 -6.89
CA LYS A 133 23.07 10.66 -6.61
C LYS A 133 23.78 9.47 -7.25
N ALA A 134 23.18 8.28 -7.18
CA ALA A 134 23.70 7.09 -7.84
C ALA A 134 23.71 7.25 -9.37
N LEU A 135 22.65 7.86 -9.91
CA LEU A 135 22.50 8.09 -11.35
C LEU A 135 23.57 9.05 -11.87
N LEU A 136 23.80 10.16 -11.20
CA LEU A 136 24.82 11.15 -11.59
C LEU A 136 26.25 10.59 -11.57
N GLY A 137 26.50 9.52 -10.80
CA GLY A 137 27.77 8.79 -10.79
C GLY A 137 27.84 7.61 -11.75
N ALA A 138 26.77 7.29 -12.46
CA ALA A 138 26.70 6.13 -13.34
C ALA A 138 27.33 6.41 -14.73
N PRO A 139 27.96 5.40 -15.36
CA PRO A 139 28.51 5.54 -16.71
C PRO A 139 27.39 5.83 -17.73
N MET A 140 27.72 6.65 -18.73
CA MET A 140 26.76 7.14 -19.74
C MET A 140 26.02 6.01 -20.48
N GLN A 141 26.64 4.84 -20.58
CA GLN A 141 26.08 3.62 -21.18
C GLN A 141 24.79 3.11 -20.49
N LEU A 142 24.60 3.39 -19.19
CA LEU A 142 23.41 3.00 -18.41
C LEU A 142 22.17 3.85 -18.78
N PHE A 143 22.41 5.10 -19.22
CA PHE A 143 21.35 6.04 -19.59
C PHE A 143 20.72 5.70 -20.95
N ASP A 144 21.47 5.04 -21.83
CA ASP A 144 21.00 4.61 -23.16
C ASP A 144 20.20 3.29 -23.09
N THR A 145 20.46 2.44 -22.09
CA THR A 145 19.88 1.08 -21.99
C THR A 145 18.61 1.00 -21.14
N THR A 146 18.49 1.80 -20.07
CA THR A 146 17.31 1.77 -19.18
C THR A 146 16.81 3.17 -18.86
N PRO A 147 15.61 3.56 -19.33
CA PRO A 147 15.07 4.88 -19.02
C PRO A 147 14.77 4.96 -17.51
N VAL A 148 15.35 5.96 -16.85
CA VAL A 148 15.23 6.25 -15.41
C VAL A 148 13.77 6.25 -14.92
N GLY A 149 12.85 6.71 -15.77
CA GLY A 149 11.42 6.72 -15.48
C GLY A 149 10.82 5.32 -15.25
N ARG A 150 11.40 4.26 -15.84
CA ARG A 150 10.94 2.88 -15.67
C ARG A 150 11.30 2.32 -14.29
N ILE A 151 12.49 2.63 -13.79
CA ILE A 151 12.94 2.24 -12.44
C ILE A 151 12.05 2.93 -11.39
N LEU A 152 11.81 4.23 -11.56
CA LEU A 152 10.95 5.00 -10.66
C LEU A 152 9.51 4.48 -10.66
N ASN A 153 8.97 4.12 -11.83
CA ASN A 153 7.61 3.61 -11.94
C ASN A 153 7.45 2.22 -11.30
N ARG A 154 8.44 1.33 -11.46
CA ARG A 154 8.45 0.01 -10.80
C ARG A 154 8.56 0.14 -9.29
N PHE A 155 9.48 0.99 -8.83
CA PHE A 155 9.68 1.26 -7.42
C PHE A 155 8.42 1.82 -6.74
N SER A 156 7.80 2.84 -7.35
CA SER A 156 6.58 3.45 -6.87
C SER A 156 5.41 2.45 -6.81
N GLY A 157 5.30 1.58 -7.83
CA GLY A 157 4.30 0.51 -7.87
C GLY A 157 4.49 -0.54 -6.77
N ASP A 158 5.73 -0.97 -6.53
CA ASP A 158 6.05 -1.93 -5.48
C ASP A 158 5.78 -1.36 -4.08
N MET A 159 6.18 -0.11 -3.83
CA MET A 159 5.92 0.60 -2.58
C MET A 159 4.42 0.74 -2.30
N THR A 160 3.68 1.21 -3.31
CA THR A 160 2.22 1.34 -3.24
C THR A 160 1.55 0.00 -2.97
N THR A 161 2.09 -1.09 -3.52
CA THR A 161 1.56 -2.44 -3.30
C THR A 161 1.82 -2.90 -1.87
N VAL A 162 3.03 -2.71 -1.33
CA VAL A 162 3.38 -3.07 0.04
C VAL A 162 2.55 -2.27 1.06
N ASP A 163 2.47 -0.94 0.88
CA ASP A 163 1.77 -0.03 1.79
C ASP A 163 0.26 -0.25 1.82
N ASN A 164 -0.35 -0.64 0.69
CA ASN A 164 -1.79 -0.89 0.64
C ASN A 164 -2.16 -2.34 0.97
N ARG A 165 -1.36 -3.32 0.52
CA ARG A 165 -1.68 -4.74 0.73
C ARG A 165 -1.34 -5.22 2.12
N LEU A 166 -0.19 -4.85 2.70
CA LEU A 166 0.18 -5.37 4.02
C LEU A 166 -0.86 -5.03 5.09
N PRO A 167 -1.30 -3.77 5.26
CA PRO A 167 -2.26 -3.45 6.31
C PRO A 167 -3.61 -4.12 6.07
N THR A 168 -4.06 -4.16 4.82
CA THR A 168 -5.34 -4.80 4.45
C THR A 168 -5.29 -6.29 4.76
N GLN A 169 -4.21 -6.99 4.40
CA GLN A 169 -4.04 -8.42 4.67
C GLN A 169 -3.85 -8.71 6.17
N PHE A 170 -3.10 -7.89 6.89
CA PHE A 170 -2.94 -8.01 8.34
C PHE A 170 -4.27 -7.79 9.07
N GLY A 171 -5.04 -6.76 8.69
CA GLY A 171 -6.36 -6.49 9.25
C GLY A 171 -7.34 -7.63 8.97
N LEU A 172 -7.33 -8.18 7.76
CA LEU A 172 -8.16 -9.31 7.36
C LEU A 172 -7.77 -10.60 8.10
N PHE A 173 -6.46 -10.84 8.27
CA PHE A 173 -5.94 -11.96 9.07
C PHE A 173 -6.35 -11.85 10.53
N LEU A 174 -6.19 -10.67 11.16
CA LEU A 174 -6.60 -10.42 12.54
C LEU A 174 -8.12 -10.58 12.69
N SER A 175 -8.91 -9.97 11.80
CA SER A 175 -10.37 -10.08 11.80
C SER A 175 -10.85 -11.54 11.68
N THR A 176 -10.23 -12.31 10.78
CA THR A 176 -10.53 -13.74 10.60
C THR A 176 -10.11 -14.55 11.83
N ALA A 177 -8.94 -14.27 12.41
CA ALA A 177 -8.46 -14.94 13.62
C ALA A 177 -9.37 -14.66 14.83
N PHE A 178 -9.82 -13.42 15.01
CA PHE A 178 -10.77 -13.05 16.07
C PHE A 178 -12.16 -13.68 15.84
N SER A 179 -12.67 -13.66 14.61
CA SER A 179 -13.94 -14.29 14.26
C SER A 179 -13.90 -15.80 14.46
N PHE A 180 -12.81 -16.46 14.07
CA PHE A 180 -12.60 -17.89 14.30
C PHE A 180 -12.56 -18.21 15.81
N ARG A 181 -11.89 -17.36 16.61
CA ARG A 181 -11.80 -17.54 18.06
C ARG A 181 -13.14 -17.28 18.78
N LEU A 182 -14.00 -16.44 18.23
CA LEU A 182 -15.37 -16.22 18.71
C LEU A 182 -16.36 -17.31 18.23
N ALA A 183 -16.09 -17.95 17.09
CA ALA A 183 -16.90 -19.03 16.52
C ALA A 183 -16.59 -20.42 17.12
N GLN A 184 -15.57 -20.55 17.98
CA GLN A 184 -15.43 -21.69 18.89
C GLN A 184 -16.04 -21.31 20.25
N PRO A 185 -17.35 -21.51 20.47
CA PRO A 185 -17.85 -21.60 21.83
C PRO A 185 -17.14 -22.81 22.47
N SER A 186 -16.55 -22.58 23.63
CA SER A 186 -15.92 -23.58 24.49
C SER A 186 -16.68 -24.91 24.51
N LEU A 187 -15.97 -26.01 24.22
CA LEU A 187 -16.23 -27.31 24.84
C LEU A 187 -16.10 -27.18 26.36
#